data_AF-A0A6P8KIA3-F1
#
_entry.id   AF-A0A6P8KIA3-F1
#
_cell.length_a   1.000
_cell.length_b   1.000
_cell.length_c   1.000
_cell.angle_alpha   90.00
_cell.angle_beta   90.00
_cell.angle_gamma   90.00
#
_symmetry.space_group_name_H-M   'P 1'
#
loop_
_entity.id
_entity.type
_entity.pdbx_description
1 polymer ?
#
loop_
_entity_poly.entity_id
_entity_poly.type
_entity_poly.pdbx_seq_one_letter_code
_entity_poly.pdbx_strand_id
1 'polypeptide(L)'
;MFAGPNLYDYVICPNAGSHLVMLSNMPFHLPGCAKKFPSANLARCPYNSTHMYTIDDIFEHVIQCPSFIRGSEEKKELKETVEDWDAEPPVPTYNPNIHCEANPIIRSLHGATRSARKAFRERERKRIMDLNNFH
;
A
#
# COMPACT_ATOMS: atom_id res chain seq x y z
N MET A 1 20.65 8.45 -16.74
CA MET A 1 20.10 9.48 -17.64
C MET A 1 18.59 9.35 -17.60
N PHE A 2 17.91 10.17 -16.81
CA PHE A 2 16.45 10.17 -16.78
C PHE A 2 16.00 10.97 -18.00
N ALA A 3 15.50 10.27 -19.04
CA ALA A 3 14.81 10.94 -20.13
C ALA A 3 13.65 11.74 -19.52
N GLY A 4 13.68 13.06 -19.67
CA GLY A 4 12.57 13.90 -19.23
C GLY A 4 11.28 13.44 -19.90
N PRO A 5 10.10 13.66 -19.26
CA PRO A 5 8.83 13.24 -19.83
C PRO A 5 8.65 13.82 -21.23
N ASN A 6 8.31 12.95 -22.19
CA ASN A 6 8.10 13.33 -23.58
C ASN A 6 6.95 14.35 -23.63
N LEU A 7 7.13 15.43 -24.39
CA LEU A 7 6.09 16.48 -24.58
C LEU A 7 4.78 15.91 -25.15
N TYR A 8 4.84 14.72 -25.77
CA TYR A 8 3.74 14.01 -26.41
C TYR A 8 2.82 13.23 -25.48
N ASP A 9 3.03 13.25 -24.16
CA ASP A 9 2.21 12.49 -23.21
C ASP A 9 1.01 13.28 -22.65
N TYR A 10 0.78 14.53 -23.09
CA TYR A 10 -0.38 15.30 -22.65
C TYR A 10 -1.59 15.06 -23.55
N VAL A 11 -2.74 14.82 -22.93
CA VAL A 11 -4.04 14.62 -23.59
C VAL A 11 -5.08 15.57 -23.02
N ILE A 12 -6.05 15.95 -23.85
CA ILE A 12 -7.18 16.78 -23.41
C ILE A 12 -8.14 15.93 -22.58
N CYS A 13 -8.59 16.44 -21.43
CA CYS A 13 -9.55 15.76 -20.58
C CYS A 13 -10.93 15.67 -21.26
N PRO A 14 -11.54 14.48 -21.34
CA PRO A 14 -12.86 14.34 -21.97
C PRO A 14 -14.01 14.99 -21.19
N ASN A 15 -13.85 15.23 -19.89
CA ASN A 15 -14.88 15.90 -19.07
C ASN A 15 -14.89 17.43 -19.28
N ALA A 16 -13.74 18.01 -19.64
CA ALA A 16 -13.59 19.43 -19.87
C ALA A 16 -12.45 19.67 -20.87
N GLY A 17 -12.79 20.14 -22.08
CA GLY A 17 -11.83 20.38 -23.15
C GLY A 17 -10.74 21.43 -22.86
N SER A 18 -10.86 22.15 -21.74
CA SER A 18 -9.88 23.13 -21.27
C SER A 18 -8.72 22.51 -20.47
N HIS A 19 -8.85 21.27 -20.00
CA HIS A 19 -7.80 20.63 -19.21
C HIS A 19 -6.84 19.83 -20.10
N LEU A 20 -5.56 20.16 -20.03
CA LEU A 20 -4.46 19.36 -20.56
C LEU A 20 -3.84 18.56 -19.41
N VAL A 21 -3.84 17.23 -19.52
CA VAL A 21 -3.44 16.33 -18.45
C VAL A 21 -2.47 15.29 -19.00
N MET A 22 -1.41 15.00 -18.24
CA MET A 22 -0.52 13.89 -18.56
C MET A 22 -1.29 12.57 -18.60
N LEU A 23 -1.04 11.75 -19.61
CA LEU A 23 -1.68 10.46 -19.81
C LEU A 23 -1.51 9.55 -18.57
N SER A 24 -0.33 9.58 -17.95
CA SER A 24 -0.04 8.88 -16.69
C SER A 24 -0.85 9.36 -15.48
N ASN A 25 -1.25 10.64 -15.47
CA ASN A 25 -2.04 11.24 -14.39
C ASN A 25 -3.55 11.19 -14.63
N MET A 26 -3.98 10.84 -15.85
CA MET A 26 -5.39 10.73 -16.21
C MET A 26 -6.21 9.82 -15.28
N PRO A 27 -5.73 8.63 -14.85
CA PRO A 27 -6.47 7.76 -13.92
C PRO A 27 -6.84 8.45 -12.60
N PHE A 28 -5.97 9.35 -12.12
CA PHE A 28 -6.13 10.08 -10.87
C PHE A 28 -6.91 11.40 -11.05
N HIS A 29 -6.80 12.01 -12.23
CA HIS A 29 -7.49 13.24 -12.57
C HIS A 29 -9.01 13.04 -12.75
N LEU A 30 -9.43 12.01 -13.51
CA LEU A 30 -10.82 11.80 -13.91
C LEU A 30 -11.82 11.72 -12.74
N PRO A 31 -11.53 11.00 -11.62
CA PRO A 31 -12.42 10.95 -10.46
C PRO A 31 -12.72 12.31 -9.83
N GLY A 32 -11.70 13.15 -9.69
CA GLY A 32 -11.84 14.49 -9.14
C GLY A 32 -12.47 15.47 -10.13
N CYS A 33 -12.08 15.37 -11.41
CA CYS A 33 -12.60 16.24 -12.47
C CYS A 33 -14.09 16.03 -12.69
N ALA A 34 -14.58 14.79 -12.73
CA ALA A 34 -16.00 14.51 -12.96
C ALA A 34 -16.93 15.08 -11.87
N LYS A 35 -16.43 15.25 -10.63
CA LYS A 35 -17.20 15.89 -9.55
C LYS A 35 -17.41 17.39 -9.81
N LYS A 36 -16.44 18.04 -10.45
CA LYS A 36 -16.46 19.49 -10.72
C LYS A 36 -17.07 19.82 -12.09
N PHE A 37 -16.78 18.98 -13.08
CA PHE A 37 -17.24 19.08 -14.45
C PHE A 37 -17.89 17.74 -14.85
N PRO A 38 -19.15 17.50 -14.43
CA PRO A 38 -19.84 16.27 -14.76
C PRO A 38 -20.19 16.24 -16.24
N SER A 39 -19.68 15.23 -16.95
CA SER A 39 -20.09 14.92 -18.32
C SER A 39 -21.41 14.15 -18.25
N ALA A 40 -22.50 14.75 -18.74
CA ALA A 40 -23.85 14.22 -18.56
C ALA A 40 -24.07 12.83 -19.18
N ASN A 41 -23.30 12.48 -20.21
CA ASN A 41 -23.50 11.27 -21.01
C ASN A 41 -22.34 10.28 -20.93
N LEU A 42 -21.37 10.45 -20.03
CA LEU A 42 -20.21 9.55 -19.93
C LEU A 42 -20.19 8.82 -18.58
N ALA A 43 -20.03 7.51 -18.64
CA ALA A 43 -19.79 6.64 -17.50
C ALA A 43 -18.36 6.11 -17.51
N ARG A 44 -17.81 5.86 -16.32
CA ARG A 44 -16.48 5.25 -16.14
C ARG A 44 -16.60 3.74 -15.95
N CYS A 45 -15.65 2.99 -16.53
CA CYS A 45 -15.57 1.55 -16.32
C CYS A 45 -15.25 1.19 -14.86
N PRO A 46 -15.90 0.17 -14.28
CA PRO A 46 -15.57 -0.33 -12.94
C PRO A 46 -14.16 -0.91 -12.82
N TYR A 47 -13.58 -1.42 -13.92
CA TYR A 47 -12.29 -2.12 -13.91
C TYR A 47 -11.10 -1.24 -14.27
N ASN A 48 -11.33 -0.12 -14.96
CA ASN A 48 -10.27 0.82 -15.33
C ASN A 48 -10.81 2.26 -15.33
N SER A 49 -10.20 3.13 -14.52
CA SER A 49 -10.66 4.51 -14.35
C SER A 49 -10.41 5.41 -15.56
N THR A 50 -9.55 5.01 -16.51
CA THR A 50 -9.33 5.77 -17.76
C THR A 50 -10.34 5.43 -18.86
N HIS A 51 -11.00 4.28 -18.76
CA HIS A 51 -12.02 3.86 -19.71
C HIS A 51 -13.31 4.64 -19.47
N MET A 52 -13.68 5.47 -20.44
CA MET A 52 -14.92 6.24 -20.44
C MET A 52 -15.72 5.92 -21.69
N TYR A 53 -17.00 5.64 -21.49
CA TYR A 53 -17.95 5.28 -22.54
C TYR A 53 -19.24 6.04 -22.32
N THR A 54 -20.11 6.06 -23.33
CA THR A 54 -21.45 6.60 -23.13
C THR A 54 -22.20 5.75 -22.10
N ILE A 55 -23.25 6.32 -21.49
CA ILE A 55 -24.10 5.58 -20.55
C ILE A 55 -24.73 4.33 -21.21
N ASP A 56 -25.01 4.41 -22.51
CA ASP A 56 -25.61 3.30 -23.26
C ASP A 56 -24.57 2.20 -23.56
N ASP A 57 -23.36 2.57 -23.95
CA ASP A 57 -22.30 1.63 -24.37
C ASP A 57 -21.54 0.99 -23.20
N ILE A 58 -21.63 1.56 -21.99
CA ILE A 58 -20.84 1.09 -20.84
C ILE A 58 -21.17 -0.37 -20.47
N PHE A 59 -22.41 -0.81 -20.69
CA PHE A 59 -22.82 -2.18 -20.40
C PHE A 59 -22.12 -3.18 -21.32
N GLU A 60 -22.09 -2.91 -22.62
CA GLU A 60 -21.38 -3.74 -23.59
C GLU A 60 -19.87 -3.74 -23.32
N HIS A 61 -19.32 -2.57 -23.00
CA HIS A 61 -17.92 -2.43 -22.60
C HIS A 61 -17.56 -3.32 -21.41
N VAL A 62 -18.35 -3.31 -20.34
CA VAL A 62 -18.05 -4.07 -19.11
C VAL A 62 -17.97 -5.58 -19.37
N ILE A 63 -18.79 -6.11 -20.27
CA ILE A 63 -18.80 -7.53 -20.66
C ILE A 63 -17.52 -7.91 -21.41
N GLN A 64 -17.05 -7.03 -22.29
CA GLN A 64 -15.92 -7.25 -23.20
C GLN A 64 -14.62 -6.57 -22.75
N CYS A 65 -14.60 -5.98 -21.55
CA CYS A 65 -13.53 -5.09 -21.14
C CYS A 65 -12.19 -5.85 -21.09
N PRO A 66 -11.13 -5.38 -21.78
CA PRO A 66 -9.81 -5.99 -21.68
C PRO A 66 -9.22 -5.93 -20.27
N SER A 67 -9.59 -4.91 -19.49
CA SER A 67 -9.20 -4.79 -18.08
C SER A 67 -10.01 -5.71 -17.16
N PHE A 68 -11.08 -6.32 -17.69
CA PHE A 68 -11.82 -7.41 -17.06
C PHE A 68 -11.25 -8.77 -17.46
N ILE A 69 -9.97 -8.88 -17.86
CA ILE A 69 -9.30 -10.17 -17.85
C ILE A 69 -9.36 -10.68 -16.41
N ARG A 70 -10.41 -11.46 -16.19
CA ARG A 70 -10.70 -12.25 -15.02
C ARG A 70 -9.40 -12.98 -14.74
N GLY A 71 -8.97 -12.94 -13.49
CA GLY A 71 -8.33 -14.13 -12.94
C GLY A 71 -9.28 -15.27 -13.26
N SER A 72 -9.04 -15.97 -14.38
CA SER A 72 -9.34 -17.38 -14.44
C SER A 72 -8.41 -17.98 -13.41
N GLU A 73 -8.80 -17.83 -12.15
CA GLU A 73 -8.47 -18.83 -11.18
C GLU A 73 -9.13 -20.08 -11.74
N GLU A 74 -8.39 -20.79 -12.60
CA GLU A 74 -8.47 -22.24 -12.63
C GLU A 74 -8.65 -22.60 -11.16
N LYS A 75 -9.82 -23.14 -10.81
CA LYS A 75 -10.10 -23.59 -9.46
C LYS A 75 -8.97 -24.54 -9.13
N LYS A 76 -7.91 -24.02 -8.50
CA LYS A 76 -6.77 -24.82 -8.09
C LYS A 76 -7.41 -25.78 -7.12
N GLU A 77 -7.41 -27.05 -7.52
CA GLU A 77 -7.88 -28.14 -6.70
C GLU A 77 -7.24 -27.94 -5.33
N LEU A 78 -8.09 -27.61 -4.34
CA LEU A 78 -7.66 -27.18 -3.03
C LEU A 78 -7.00 -28.39 -2.38
N LYS A 79 -5.69 -28.54 -2.56
CA LYS A 79 -4.92 -29.55 -1.86
C LYS A 79 -4.91 -29.14 -0.40
N GLU A 80 -5.65 -29.88 0.41
CA GLU A 80 -5.56 -29.78 1.86
C GLU A 80 -4.08 -29.98 2.26
N THR A 81 -3.50 -28.96 2.88
CA THR A 81 -2.17 -29.05 3.48
C THR A 81 -2.30 -29.81 4.79
N VAL A 82 -1.28 -30.62 5.10
CA VAL A 82 -1.21 -31.35 6.39
C VAL A 82 -0.99 -30.40 7.58
N GLU A 83 -0.64 -29.14 7.31
CA GLU A 83 -0.46 -28.10 8.32
C GLU A 83 -1.81 -27.58 8.81
N ASP A 84 -2.16 -27.96 10.04
CA ASP A 84 -3.32 -27.46 10.77
C ASP A 84 -2.90 -26.28 11.65
N TRP A 85 -3.39 -25.08 11.31
CA TRP A 85 -3.15 -23.85 12.07
C TRP A 85 -3.75 -23.91 13.49
N ASP A 86 -4.75 -24.76 13.73
CA ASP A 86 -5.39 -24.93 15.04
C ASP A 86 -4.69 -25.97 15.93
N ALA A 87 -3.75 -26.75 15.37
CA ALA A 87 -2.96 -27.74 16.10
C ALA A 87 -1.68 -27.15 16.73
N GLU A 88 -1.48 -25.84 16.65
CA GLU A 88 -0.32 -25.19 17.27
C GLU A 88 -0.33 -25.40 18.79
N PRO A 89 0.78 -25.88 19.39
CA PRO A 89 0.85 -26.01 20.84
C PRO A 89 0.72 -24.62 21.48
N PRO A 90 0.16 -24.52 22.69
CA PRO A 90 0.05 -23.25 23.39
C PRO A 90 1.45 -22.68 23.65
N VAL A 91 1.82 -21.62 22.91
CA VAL A 91 3.05 -20.86 23.12
C VAL A 91 2.82 -19.75 24.15
N PRO A 92 3.83 -19.40 24.98
CA PRO A 92 3.71 -18.28 25.89
C PRO A 92 3.54 -16.97 25.10
N THR A 93 2.79 -16.03 25.66
CA THR A 93 2.62 -14.70 25.07
C THR A 93 3.96 -14.01 24.89
N TYR A 94 4.27 -13.61 23.66
CA TYR A 94 5.46 -12.82 23.36
C TYR A 94 5.49 -11.53 24.18
N ASN A 95 6.54 -11.33 24.97
CA ASN A 95 6.75 -10.10 25.71
C ASN A 95 7.86 -9.27 25.02
N PRO A 96 7.53 -8.14 24.39
CA PRO A 96 8.50 -7.34 23.64
C PRO A 96 9.59 -6.76 24.55
N ASN A 97 9.33 -6.56 25.84
CA ASN A 97 10.35 -6.05 26.75
C ASN A 97 11.48 -7.04 26.97
N ILE A 98 11.18 -8.34 27.05
CA ILE A 98 12.18 -9.41 27.21
C ILE A 98 13.06 -9.47 25.97
N HIS A 99 12.46 -9.42 24.78
CA HIS A 99 13.19 -9.39 23.53
C HIS A 99 14.10 -8.16 23.41
N CYS A 100 13.59 -6.98 23.80
CA CYS A 100 14.38 -5.74 23.81
C CYS A 100 15.52 -5.75 24.85
N GLU A 101 15.41 -6.56 25.91
CA GLU A 101 16.45 -6.72 26.93
C GLU A 101 17.56 -7.67 26.49
N ALA A 102 17.21 -8.73 25.77
CA ALA A 102 18.15 -9.73 25.28
C ALA A 102 18.98 -9.25 24.08
N ASN A 103 18.43 -8.36 23.26
CA ASN A 103 19.04 -7.91 22.01
C ASN A 103 19.67 -6.51 22.12
N PRO A 104 20.60 -6.14 21.22
CA PRO A 104 21.22 -4.81 21.18
C PRO A 104 20.27 -3.72 20.63
N ILE A 105 19.09 -3.60 21.23
CA ILE A 105 18.04 -2.64 20.91
C ILE A 105 18.14 -1.45 21.89
N ILE A 106 18.12 -0.23 21.35
CA ILE A 106 18.16 1.00 22.15
C ILE A 106 16.79 1.25 22.79
N ARG A 107 16.76 1.34 24.12
CA ARG A 107 15.55 1.62 24.92
C ARG A 107 15.56 3.02 25.50
N SER A 108 14.38 3.53 25.88
CA SER A 108 14.21 4.82 26.57
C SER A 108 13.29 4.70 27.80
N LEU A 109 13.63 5.46 28.85
CA LEU A 109 12.81 5.58 30.06
C LEU A 109 11.99 6.88 30.01
N HIS A 110 10.67 6.74 29.83
CA HIS A 110 9.72 7.85 29.76
C HIS A 110 9.25 8.25 31.17
N GLY A 111 8.84 9.52 31.35
CA GLY A 111 8.25 10.01 32.61
C GLY A 111 9.18 10.13 33.83
N ALA A 112 10.41 9.60 33.78
CA ALA A 112 11.34 9.65 34.89
C ALA A 112 12.08 10.99 35.02
N THR A 113 12.65 11.30 36.19
CA THR A 113 13.47 12.50 36.42
C THR A 113 14.75 12.50 35.56
N ARG A 114 15.39 13.68 35.42
CA ARG A 114 16.63 13.81 34.62
C ARG A 114 17.76 12.89 35.11
N SER A 115 17.92 12.74 36.43
CA SER A 115 18.94 11.87 37.03
C SER A 115 18.66 10.39 36.72
N ALA A 116 17.40 9.96 36.88
CA ALA A 116 16.98 8.59 36.58
C ALA A 116 17.18 8.25 35.09
N ARG A 117 16.87 9.16 34.16
CA ARG A 117 17.15 8.95 32.72
C ARG A 117 18.65 8.88 32.42
N LYS A 118 19.49 9.67 33.10
CA LYS A 118 20.94 9.61 32.94
C LYS A 118 21.49 8.25 33.40
N ALA A 119 21.07 7.80 34.58
CA ALA A 119 21.45 6.49 35.11
C ALA A 119 20.97 5.34 34.20
N PHE A 120 19.75 5.44 33.66
CA PHE A 120 19.23 4.46 32.70
C PHE A 120 20.09 4.35 31.44
N ARG A 121 20.47 5.47 30.82
CA ARG A 121 21.34 5.48 29.63
C ARG A 121 22.72 4.89 29.90
N GLU A 122 23.27 5.11 31.09
CA GLU A 122 24.57 4.55 31.46
C GLU A 122 24.51 3.03 31.61
N ARG A 123 23.45 2.51 32.25
CA ARG A 123 23.20 1.05 32.33
C ARG A 123 22.99 0.44 30.96
N GLU A 124 22.17 1.06 30.11
CA GLU A 124 21.93 0.56 28.75
C GLU A 124 23.19 0.55 27.90
N ARG A 125 24.10 1.54 28.04
CA ARG A 125 25.40 1.51 27.34
C ARG A 125 26.24 0.31 27.75
N LYS A 126 26.30 -0.01 29.05
CA LYS A 126 27.03 -1.18 29.55
C LYS A 126 26.41 -2.46 29.00
N ARG A 127 25.07 -2.60 29.12
CA ARG A 127 24.33 -3.75 28.57
C ARG A 127 24.60 -3.99 27.09
N ILE A 128 24.56 -2.94 26.26
CA ILE A 128 24.81 -3.06 24.82
C ILE A 128 26.27 -3.40 24.54
N MET A 129 27.22 -2.82 25.28
CA MET A 129 28.64 -3.16 25.17
C MET A 129 28.88 -4.63 25.51
N ASP A 130 28.27 -5.13 26.59
CA ASP A 130 28.38 -6.52 26.99
C ASP A 130 27.79 -7.44 25.91
N LEU A 131 26.59 -7.17 25.40
CA LEU A 131 25.96 -7.96 24.33
C LEU A 131 26.77 -7.97 23.02
N ASN A 132 27.40 -6.85 22.66
CA ASN A 132 28.22 -6.76 21.45
C ASN A 132 29.57 -7.48 21.59
N ASN A 133 30.06 -7.70 22.81
CA ASN A 133 31.32 -8.39 23.06
C ASN A 133 31.22 -9.93 22.97
N PHE A 134 30.02 -10.50 22.94
CA PHE A 134 29.79 -11.95 22.80
C PHE A 134 29.58 -12.40 21.35
N HIS A 135 29.98 -11.56 20.38
CA HIS A 135 29.96 -11.84 18.94
C HIS A 135 31.36 -12.01 18.35
#